data_AF-A0A931SY10-F1
#
_entry.id   AF-A0A931SY10-F1
#
_cell.length_a   1.000
_cell.length_b   1.000
_cell.length_c   1.000
_cell.angle_alpha   90.00
_cell.angle_beta   90.00
_cell.angle_gamma   90.00
#
_symmetry.space_group_name_H-M   'P 1'
#
loop_
_entity.id
_entity.type
_entity.pdbx_description
1 polymer ?
#
loop_
_entity_poly.entity_id
_entity_poly.type
_entity_poly.pdbx_seq_one_letter_code
_entity_poly.pdbx_strand_id
1 'polypeptide(L)'
;MIRLKGKKVAVLGAGVEGLSSAKWLREQGAKVTGFDKNPKILSNEVIKKLRSEGVQFKTGKNYLNKLSGFDLIIRSPGVKISQLPITNYQLLSSQTKLFFDLCPCPIIGITGTKGKGTTASLVYE
;
A
#
# COMPACT_ATOMS: atom_id res chain seq x y z
N MET A 1 -15.13 9.88 6.25
CA MET A 1 -15.00 8.87 5.17
C MET A 1 -13.91 9.32 4.20
N ILE A 2 -12.89 8.49 3.93
CA ILE A 2 -11.83 8.83 2.97
C ILE A 2 -12.40 8.76 1.54
N ARG A 3 -12.40 9.88 0.81
CA ARG A 3 -12.80 9.92 -0.60
C ARG A 3 -11.62 9.55 -1.50
N LEU A 4 -11.68 8.36 -2.11
CA LEU A 4 -10.59 7.81 -2.94
C LEU A 4 -10.79 8.02 -4.44
N LYS A 5 -12.04 8.13 -4.89
CA LYS A 5 -12.37 8.29 -6.32
C LYS A 5 -11.66 9.51 -6.92
N GLY A 6 -10.87 9.28 -7.97
CA GLY A 6 -10.12 10.31 -8.70
C GLY A 6 -8.78 10.71 -8.07
N LYS A 7 -8.50 10.33 -6.81
CA LYS A 7 -7.24 10.65 -6.13
C LYS A 7 -6.07 9.88 -6.75
N LYS A 8 -4.91 10.52 -6.83
CA LYS A 8 -3.63 9.89 -7.18
C LYS A 8 -3.04 9.27 -5.92
N VAL A 9 -2.91 7.95 -5.91
CA VAL A 9 -2.40 7.20 -4.75
C VAL A 9 -1.10 6.49 -5.11
N ALA A 10 -0.05 6.75 -4.34
CA ALA A 10 1.21 6.02 -4.42
C ALA A 10 1.17 4.84 -3.45
N VAL A 11 1.57 3.65 -3.88
CA VAL A 11 1.75 2.49 -3.02
C VAL A 11 3.23 2.12 -3.00
N LEU A 12 3.87 2.26 -1.83
CA LEU A 12 5.30 2.00 -1.64
C LEU A 12 5.51 0.58 -1.13
N GLY A 13 6.16 -0.23 -1.96
CA GLY A 13 6.27 -1.68 -1.82
C GLY A 13 5.31 -2.38 -2.78
N ALA A 14 5.82 -3.29 -3.60
CA ALA A 14 5.03 -4.09 -4.55
C ALA A 14 5.03 -5.59 -4.20
N GLY A 15 5.24 -5.93 -2.92
CA GLY A 15 5.00 -7.27 -2.38
C GLY A 15 3.51 -7.59 -2.25
N VAL A 16 3.17 -8.68 -1.55
CA VAL A 16 1.78 -9.16 -1.40
C VAL A 16 0.83 -8.08 -0.85
N GLU A 17 1.21 -7.39 0.24
CA GLU A 17 0.43 -6.31 0.84
C GLU A 17 0.25 -5.10 -0.10
N GLY A 18 1.32 -4.72 -0.80
CA GLY A 18 1.32 -3.59 -1.73
C GLY A 18 0.41 -3.85 -2.93
N LEU A 19 0.47 -5.05 -3.50
CA LEU A 19 -0.42 -5.46 -4.59
C LEU A 19 -1.89 -5.49 -4.15
N SER A 20 -2.17 -6.04 -2.98
CA SER A 20 -3.52 -6.07 -2.42
C SER A 20 -4.07 -4.65 -2.24
N SER A 21 -3.27 -3.77 -1.64
CA SER A 21 -3.62 -2.35 -1.48
C SER A 21 -3.86 -1.66 -2.82
N ALA A 22 -2.98 -1.87 -3.80
CA ALA A 22 -3.09 -1.26 -5.13
C ALA A 22 -4.37 -1.68 -5.85
N LYS A 23 -4.71 -2.97 -5.79
CA LYS A 23 -5.95 -3.51 -6.39
C LYS A 23 -7.18 -2.89 -5.74
N TRP A 24 -7.27 -2.93 -4.40
CA TRP A 24 -8.42 -2.39 -3.67
C TRP A 24 -8.59 -0.88 -3.91
N LEU A 25 -7.51 -0.10 -3.86
CA LEU A 25 -7.56 1.35 -4.12
C LEU A 25 -8.07 1.66 -5.53
N ARG A 26 -7.65 0.87 -6.53
CA ARG A 26 -8.14 1.00 -7.91
C ARG A 26 -9.63 0.71 -7.99
N GLU A 27 -10.11 -0.33 -7.32
CA GLU A 27 -11.55 -0.66 -7.23
C GLU A 27 -12.37 0.47 -6.58
N GLN A 28 -11.77 1.22 -5.64
CA GLN A 28 -12.36 2.44 -5.08
C GLN A 28 -12.29 3.67 -6.02
N GLY A 29 -11.79 3.51 -7.24
CA GLY A 29 -11.69 4.55 -8.26
C GLY A 29 -10.47 5.47 -8.14
N ALA A 30 -9.45 5.09 -7.37
CA ALA A 30 -8.20 5.83 -7.31
C ALA A 30 -7.30 5.58 -8.53
N LYS A 31 -6.46 6.56 -8.86
CA LYS A 31 -5.38 6.45 -9.87
C LYS A 31 -4.12 5.97 -9.16
N VAL A 32 -3.82 4.67 -9.28
CA VAL A 32 -2.78 4.03 -8.46
C VAL A 32 -1.45 3.93 -9.20
N THR A 33 -0.36 4.26 -8.51
CA THR A 33 1.01 3.97 -8.94
C THR A 33 1.75 3.18 -7.87
N GLY A 34 2.20 1.98 -8.20
CA GLY A 34 3.06 1.15 -7.36
C GLY A 34 4.54 1.53 -7.49
N PHE A 35 5.26 1.48 -6.39
CA PHE A 35 6.65 1.88 -6.26
C PHE A 35 7.45 0.75 -5.60
N ASP A 36 8.55 0.30 -6.21
CA ASP A 36 9.41 -0.70 -5.58
C ASP A 36 10.88 -0.54 -5.98
N LYS A 37 11.81 -0.80 -5.05
CA LYS A 37 13.25 -0.75 -5.35
C LYS A 37 13.67 -1.85 -6.32
N ASN A 38 13.05 -3.04 -6.22
CA ASN A 38 13.39 -4.20 -7.03
C ASN A 38 12.58 -4.20 -8.34
N PRO A 39 13.22 -4.06 -9.52
CA PRO A 39 12.52 -4.11 -10.79
C PRO A 39 11.95 -5.48 -11.14
N LYS A 40 12.42 -6.55 -10.50
CA LYS A 40 11.98 -7.94 -10.68
C LYS A 40 10.99 -8.40 -9.61
N ILE A 41 10.47 -7.49 -8.78
CA ILE A 41 9.53 -7.83 -7.69
C ILE A 41 8.24 -8.48 -8.20
N LEU A 42 7.82 -8.13 -9.41
CA LEU A 42 6.68 -8.71 -10.11
C LEU A 42 7.14 -9.38 -11.39
N SER A 43 6.49 -10.48 -11.75
CA SER A 43 6.66 -11.07 -13.08
C SER A 43 6.13 -10.12 -14.15
N ASN A 44 6.66 -10.24 -15.37
CA ASN A 44 6.20 -9.45 -16.52
C ASN A 44 4.70 -9.62 -16.78
N GLU A 45 4.15 -10.81 -16.53
CA GLU A 45 2.73 -11.11 -16.67
C GLU A 45 1.89 -10.32 -15.67
N VAL A 46 2.30 -10.30 -14.39
CA VAL A 46 1.61 -9.55 -13.34
C VAL A 46 1.64 -8.05 -13.64
N ILE A 47 2.79 -7.52 -14.08
CA ILE A 47 2.91 -6.10 -14.47
C ILE A 47 1.99 -5.79 -15.65
N LYS A 48 1.96 -6.64 -16.69
CA LYS A 48 1.08 -6.44 -17.85
C LYS A 48 -0.39 -6.42 -17.44
N LYS A 49 -0.81 -7.39 -16.62
CA LYS A 49 -2.18 -7.47 -16.09
C LYS A 49 -2.56 -6.22 -15.30
N LEU A 50 -1.72 -5.81 -14.35
CA LEU A 50 -2.02 -4.65 -13.52
C LEU A 50 -2.03 -3.35 -14.33
N ARG A 51 -1.18 -3.24 -15.37
CA ARG A 51 -1.24 -2.11 -16.32
C ARG A 51 -2.52 -2.09 -17.13
N SER A 52 -3.01 -3.24 -17.62
CA SER A 52 -4.31 -3.30 -18.30
C SER A 52 -5.48 -2.95 -17.38
N GLU A 53 -5.31 -3.15 -16.07
CA GLU A 53 -6.27 -2.73 -15.05
C GLU A 53 -6.09 -1.27 -14.59
N GLY A 54 -5.20 -0.50 -15.24
CA GLY A 54 -4.98 0.93 -14.98
C GLY A 54 -4.00 1.25 -13.85
N VAL A 55 -3.27 0.26 -13.33
CA VAL A 55 -2.24 0.46 -12.30
C VAL A 55 -0.86 0.69 -12.95
N GLN A 56 -0.22 1.80 -12.61
CA GLN A 56 1.13 2.11 -13.07
C GLN A 56 2.18 1.59 -12.10
N PHE A 57 3.41 1.35 -12.59
CA PHE A 57 4.53 0.94 -11.75
C PHE A 57 5.79 1.76 -12.04
N LYS A 58 6.51 2.11 -10.97
CA LYS A 58 7.83 2.73 -11.00
C LYS A 58 8.77 1.86 -10.18
N THR A 59 9.79 1.29 -10.83
CA THR A 59 10.72 0.37 -10.17
C THR A 59 12.19 0.71 -10.41
N GLY A 60 13.08 0.19 -9.57
CA GLY A 60 14.53 0.30 -9.73
C GLY A 60 15.22 1.30 -8.81
N LYS A 61 16.49 1.60 -9.11
CA LYS A 61 17.42 2.32 -8.21
C LYS A 61 16.95 3.73 -7.79
N ASN A 62 16.12 4.38 -8.61
CA ASN A 62 15.64 5.76 -8.40
C ASN A 62 14.10 5.85 -8.35
N TYR A 63 13.43 4.77 -7.96
CA TYR A 63 11.97 4.68 -8.01
C TYR A 63 11.26 5.81 -7.25
N LEU A 64 11.83 6.28 -6.13
CA LEU A 64 11.26 7.37 -5.31
C LEU A 64 11.39 8.76 -5.94
N ASN A 65 12.24 8.98 -6.94
CA ASN A 65 12.40 10.30 -7.58
C ASN A 65 11.12 10.75 -8.32
N LYS A 66 10.21 9.82 -8.58
CA LYS A 66 8.90 10.08 -9.18
C LYS A 66 7.76 10.12 -8.15
N LEU A 67 8.08 10.14 -6.86
CA LEU A 67 7.11 10.22 -5.76
C LEU A 67 6.70 11.69 -5.53
N SER A 68 6.01 12.29 -6.49
CA SER A 68 5.51 13.66 -6.40
C SER A 68 4.11 13.79 -7.02
N GLY A 69 3.32 14.76 -6.53
CA GLY A 69 1.98 15.03 -7.04
C GLY A 69 0.92 13.97 -6.69
N PHE A 70 1.11 13.24 -5.60
CA PHE A 70 0.15 12.27 -5.06
C PHE A 70 -0.67 12.87 -3.92
N ASP A 71 -1.93 12.47 -3.83
CA ASP A 71 -2.87 12.91 -2.79
C ASP A 71 -2.84 12.02 -1.54
N LEU A 72 -2.26 10.82 -1.68
CA LEU A 72 -2.13 9.82 -0.62
C LEU A 72 -0.96 8.88 -0.94
N ILE A 73 -0.19 8.51 0.07
CA ILE A 73 0.93 7.57 -0.03
C ILE A 73 0.69 6.43 0.96
N ILE A 74 0.42 5.23 0.46
CA ILE A 74 0.32 4.01 1.26
C ILE A 74 1.70 3.38 1.34
N ARG A 75 2.27 3.34 2.54
CA ARG A 75 3.61 2.80 2.80
C ARG A 75 3.52 1.39 3.40
N SER A 76 4.17 0.42 2.77
CA SER A 76 4.42 -0.88 3.41
C SER A 76 5.46 -0.74 4.54
N PRO A 77 5.37 -1.54 5.62
CA PRO A 77 6.28 -1.46 6.77
C PRO A 77 7.78 -1.48 6.40
N GLY A 78 8.16 -2.25 5.37
CA GLY A 78 9.54 -2.40 4.93
C GLY A 78 10.19 -1.17 4.27
N VAL A 79 9.42 -0.15 3.87
CA VAL A 79 9.97 1.05 3.21
C VAL A 79 10.27 2.13 4.24
N LYS A 80 11.53 2.37 4.63
CA LYS A 80 11.86 3.33 5.70
C LYS A 80 11.37 4.74 5.39
N ILE A 81 10.70 5.37 6.37
CA ILE A 81 10.17 6.75 6.25
C ILE A 81 11.30 7.74 5.94
N SER A 82 12.47 7.56 6.54
CA SER A 82 13.65 8.41 6.33
C SER A 82 14.20 8.41 4.90
N GLN A 83 13.76 7.49 4.04
CA GLN A 83 14.17 7.43 2.63
C GLN A 83 13.21 8.18 1.69
N LEU A 84 12.05 8.62 2.19
CA LEU A 84 11.02 9.22 1.37
C LEU A 84 11.35 10.69 1.08
N PRO A 85 11.39 11.11 -0.20
CA PRO A 85 11.63 12.50 -0.58
C PRO A 85 10.34 13.33 -0.45
N ILE A 86 9.71 13.31 0.73
CA ILE A 86 8.46 14.02 1.02
C ILE A 86 8.63 14.96 2.21
N THR A 87 8.01 16.13 2.12
CA THR A 87 7.98 17.11 3.20
C THR A 87 6.65 17.12 3.94
N ASN A 88 5.56 16.78 3.24
CA ASN A 88 4.23 16.69 3.82
C ASN A 88 3.89 15.27 4.27
N TYR A 89 4.17 14.97 5.54
CA TYR A 89 3.88 13.66 6.15
C TYR A 89 2.38 13.38 6.34
N GLN A 90 1.50 14.38 6.22
CA GLN A 90 0.04 14.15 6.32
C GLN A 90 -0.50 13.30 5.17
N LEU A 91 0.23 13.24 4.05
CA LEU A 91 -0.10 12.39 2.91
C LEU A 91 0.25 10.92 3.17
N LEU A 92 1.04 10.62 4.19
CA LEU A 92 1.53 9.28 4.47
C LEU A 92 0.49 8.49 5.29
N SER A 93 0.18 7.29 4.83
CA SER A 93 -0.67 6.32 5.52
C SER A 93 -0.13 4.90 5.33
N SER A 94 -0.82 3.91 5.87
CA SER A 94 -0.51 2.50 5.74
C SER A 94 -1.77 1.70 5.42
N GLN A 95 -1.61 0.47 4.93
CA GLN A 95 -2.72 -0.46 4.74
C GLN A 95 -3.50 -0.67 6.05
N THR A 96 -2.79 -0.84 7.17
CA THR A 96 -3.39 -1.00 8.49
C THR A 96 -4.21 0.22 8.91
N LYS A 97 -3.67 1.44 8.71
CA LYS A 97 -4.42 2.66 9.04
C LYS A 97 -5.66 2.80 8.16
N LEU A 98 -5.54 2.52 6.87
CA LEU A 98 -6.67 2.52 5.95
C LEU A 98 -7.75 1.52 6.36
N PHE A 99 -7.35 0.33 6.81
CA PHE A 99 -8.25 -0.67 7.38
C PHE A 99 -8.97 -0.12 8.63
N PHE A 100 -8.24 0.48 9.57
CA PHE A 100 -8.84 1.07 10.77
C PHE A 100 -9.85 2.19 10.45
N ASP A 101 -9.53 3.03 9.47
CA ASP A 101 -10.38 4.17 9.08
C ASP A 101 -11.66 3.72 8.34
N LEU A 102 -11.74 2.46 7.88
CA LEU A 102 -12.82 1.95 7.02
C LEU A 102 -13.58 0.75 7.61
N CYS A 103 -13.04 0.07 8.62
CA CYS A 103 -13.66 -1.10 9.22
C CYS A 103 -15.00 -0.72 9.88
N PRO A 104 -16.13 -1.31 9.46
CA PRO A 104 -17.44 -0.97 10.00
C PRO A 104 -17.74 -1.67 11.33
N CYS A 105 -16.87 -2.58 11.77
CA CYS A 105 -17.03 -3.38 12.98
C CYS A 105 -15.87 -3.18 13.97
N PRO A 106 -16.03 -3.60 15.23
CA PRO A 106 -14.97 -3.53 16.23
C PRO A 106 -13.68 -4.21 15.78
N ILE A 107 -12.53 -3.62 16.13
CA ILE A 107 -11.20 -4.11 15.78
C ILE A 107 -10.51 -4.62 17.04
N ILE A 108 -9.99 -5.85 16.98
CA ILE A 108 -9.13 -6.43 18.02
C ILE A 108 -7.70 -6.50 17.48
N GLY A 109 -6.77 -5.82 18.15
CA GLY A 109 -5.35 -5.77 17.77
C GLY A 109 -4.52 -6.75 18.58
N ILE A 110 -3.85 -7.70 17.92
CA ILE A 110 -2.97 -8.69 18.56
C ILE A 110 -1.54 -8.49 18.05
N THR A 111 -0.60 -8.25 18.96
CA THR A 111 0.82 -8.04 18.67
C THR A 111 1.71 -8.76 19.69
N GLY A 112 3.00 -8.91 19.40
CA GLY A 112 3.97 -9.59 20.27
C GLY A 112 5.03 -10.35 19.48
N THR A 113 6.10 -10.80 20.11
CA THR A 113 7.19 -11.50 19.40
C THR A 113 6.79 -12.93 19.01
N LYS A 114 6.06 -13.63 19.88
CA LYS A 114 5.56 -15.02 19.70
C LYS A 114 4.07 -15.10 20.05
N GLY A 115 3.39 -16.17 19.65
CA GLY A 115 1.98 -16.43 20.02
C GLY A 115 0.90 -15.70 19.21
N LYS A 116 1.23 -14.61 18.49
CA LYS A 116 0.28 -13.78 17.72
C LYS A 116 -0.74 -14.58 16.89
N GLY A 117 -0.27 -15.54 16.09
CA GLY A 117 -1.12 -16.32 15.20
C GLY A 117 -2.12 -17.18 15.97
N THR A 118 -1.62 -17.93 16.95
CA THR A 118 -2.45 -18.78 17.82
C THR A 118 -3.47 -17.96 18.62
N THR A 119 -3.05 -16.87 19.25
CA THR A 119 -3.97 -15.99 19.99
C THR A 119 -5.02 -15.38 19.08
N ALA A 120 -4.65 -14.97 17.85
CA ALA A 120 -5.62 -14.44 16.89
C ALA A 120 -6.65 -15.49 16.44
N SER A 121 -6.22 -16.74 16.24
CA SER A 121 -7.13 -17.84 15.93
C SER A 121 -8.10 -18.12 17.08
N LEU A 122 -7.61 -18.19 18.32
CA LEU A 122 -8.45 -18.47 19.50
C LEU A 122 -9.43 -17.34 19.84
N VAL A 123 -9.12 -16.09 19.50
CA VAL A 123 -10.05 -14.96 19.67
C VAL A 123 -11.15 -14.97 18.61
N TYR A 124 -10.89 -15.58 17.45
CA TYR A 124 -11.85 -15.69 16.36
C TYR A 124 -12.84 -16.84 16.54
N GLU A 125 -12.41 -17.95 17.14
CA GLU A 125 -13.25 -19.10 17.52
C GLU A 125 -14.29 -18.73 18.59
#